data_AF-A0A852EBH9-F1
#
_entry.id   AF-A0A852EBH9-F1
#
_cell.length_a   1.000
_cell.length_b   1.000
_cell.length_c   1.000
_cell.angle_alpha   90.00
_cell.angle_beta   90.00
_cell.angle_gamma   90.00
#
_symmetry.space_group_name_H-M   'P 1'
#
loop_
_entity.id
_entity.type
_entity.pdbx_description
1 polymer ?
#
loop_
_entity_poly.entity_id
_entity_poly.type
_entity_poly.pdbx_seq_one_letter_code
_entity_poly.pdbx_strand_id
1 'polypeptide(L)' 'PQDSYLLPYFSALNQYLAVGVPTYFVTTGGYNFSSENGTNAICSSAGCDADSLT' A
#
# COMPACT_ATOMS: atom_id res chain seq x y z
N PRO A 1 -5.07 -10.99 31.89
CA PRO A 1 -4.42 -12.26 32.30
C PRO A 1 -2.91 -12.16 32.11
N GLN A 2 -2.11 -12.50 33.13
CA GLN A 2 -0.64 -12.42 33.05
C GLN A 2 -0.03 -13.58 32.25
N ASP A 3 -0.83 -14.60 31.94
CA ASP A 3 -0.50 -15.84 31.25
C ASP A 3 -1.18 -15.94 29.86
N SER A 4 -1.61 -14.80 29.31
CA SER A 4 -2.26 -14.76 28.00
C SER A 4 -1.30 -15.18 26.88
N TYR A 5 -1.74 -16.07 26.00
CA TYR A 5 -1.01 -16.47 24.78
C TYR A 5 -0.68 -15.29 23.85
N LEU A 6 -1.37 -14.15 24.01
CA LEU A 6 -1.11 -12.93 23.25
C LEU A 6 0.22 -12.25 23.63
N LEU A 7 0.69 -12.43 24.87
CA LEU A 7 1.95 -11.85 25.33
C LEU A 7 3.15 -12.32 24.51
N PRO A 8 3.41 -13.64 24.35
CA PRO A 8 4.49 -14.11 23.49
C PRO A 8 4.23 -13.82 22.00
N TYR A 9 2.97 -13.80 21.54
CA TYR A 9 2.62 -13.45 20.16
C TYR A 9 3.06 -12.03 19.80
N PHE A 10 2.66 -11.02 20.58
CA PHE A 10 3.04 -9.63 20.30
C PHE A 10 4.53 -9.37 20.51
N SER A 11 5.18 -10.06 21.45
CA SER A 11 6.63 -10.01 21.61
C SER A 11 7.36 -10.51 20.35
N ALA A 12 6.92 -11.66 19.81
CA ALA A 12 7.47 -12.21 18.58
C ALA A 12 7.20 -11.32 17.36
N LEU A 13 6.00 -10.74 17.25
CA LEU A 13 5.71 -9.76 16.19
C LEU A 13 6.66 -8.57 16.26
N ASN A 14 6.87 -7.98 17.43
CA ASN A 14 7.77 -6.83 17.59
C ASN A 14 9.24 -7.17 17.31
N GLN A 15 9.65 -8.40 17.63
CA GLN A 15 11.04 -8.83 17.45
C GLN A 15 11.38 -9.22 16.01
N TYR A 16 10.45 -9.87 15.31
CA TYR A 16 10.76 -10.55 14.04
C TYR A 16 10.02 -10.01 12.81
N LEU A 17 8.93 -9.26 13.00
CA LEU A 17 8.16 -8.75 11.86
C LEU A 17 8.86 -7.55 11.23
N ALA A 18 9.27 -7.69 9.96
CA ALA A 18 10.00 -6.63 9.24
C ALA A 18 9.08 -5.56 8.62
N VAL A 19 7.78 -5.82 8.51
CA VAL A 19 6.80 -4.93 7.83
C VAL A 19 5.48 -4.88 8.60
N GLY A 20 4.83 -3.72 8.59
CA GLY A 20 3.53 -3.54 9.23
C GLY A 20 2.35 -4.13 8.45
N VAL A 21 1.15 -3.71 8.83
CA VAL A 21 -0.07 -4.07 8.10
C VAL A 21 -0.08 -3.42 6.71
N PRO A 22 -0.69 -4.05 5.69
CA PRO A 22 -0.79 -3.48 4.36
C PRO A 22 -1.68 -2.21 4.36
N THR A 23 -1.39 -1.29 3.45
CA THR A 23 -2.19 -0.09 3.19
C THR A 23 -2.73 -0.12 1.76
N TYR A 24 -3.97 0.33 1.57
CA TYR A 24 -4.65 0.34 0.26
C TYR A 24 -4.97 1.78 -0.13
N PHE A 25 -4.44 2.21 -1.27
CA PHE A 25 -4.78 3.49 -1.89
C PHE A 25 -5.89 3.25 -2.92
N VAL A 26 -7.11 3.68 -2.61
CA VAL A 26 -8.31 3.35 -3.38
C VAL A 26 -8.71 4.51 -4.29
N THR A 27 -8.80 4.26 -5.59
CA THR A 27 -9.39 5.19 -6.56
C THR A 27 -10.89 4.95 -6.68
N THR A 28 -11.70 5.97 -6.37
CA THR A 28 -13.15 5.90 -6.57
C THR A 28 -13.54 6.10 -8.03
N GLY A 29 -14.81 5.87 -8.37
CA GLY A 29 -15.33 6.19 -9.70
C GLY A 29 -15.18 7.69 -10.04
N GLY A 30 -15.05 7.99 -11.33
CA GLY A 30 -14.91 9.36 -11.85
C GLY A 30 -13.55 9.67 -12.48
N TYR A 31 -12.55 8.80 -12.31
CA TYR A 31 -11.25 8.92 -12.98
C TYR A 31 -11.27 8.26 -14.38
N ASN A 32 -10.73 8.94 -15.39
CA ASN A 32 -10.74 8.46 -16.76
C ASN A 32 -9.42 7.74 -17.14
N PHE A 33 -9.36 6.45 -16.88
CA PHE A 33 -8.24 5.58 -17.23
C PHE A 33 -8.06 5.35 -18.75
N SER A 34 -9.06 5.69 -19.57
CA SER A 34 -8.98 5.49 -21.03
C SER A 34 -8.31 6.66 -21.76
N SER A 35 -8.01 7.75 -21.04
CA SER A 35 -7.28 8.89 -21.61
C SER A 35 -5.77 8.71 -21.48
N GLU A 36 -5.00 9.26 -22.41
CA GLU A 36 -3.54 9.28 -22.33
C GLU A 36 -3.07 9.98 -21.06
N ASN A 37 -3.59 11.17 -20.76
CA ASN A 37 -3.28 11.91 -19.53
C ASN A 37 -3.64 11.10 -18.26
N GLY A 38 -4.82 10.46 -18.23
CA GLY A 38 -5.22 9.62 -17.11
C GLY A 38 -4.37 8.34 -16.96
N THR A 39 -3.81 7.83 -18.05
CA THR A 39 -2.87 6.70 -17.98
C THR A 39 -1.51 7.19 -17.48
N ASN A 40 -1.02 8.31 -18.01
CA ASN A 40 0.27 8.90 -17.69
C ASN A 40 0.40 9.29 -16.22
N ALA A 41 -0.69 9.71 -15.57
CA ALA A 41 -0.69 10.06 -14.15
C ALA A 41 -0.83 8.85 -13.19
N ILE A 42 -0.97 7.62 -13.72
CA ILE A 42 -1.06 6.40 -12.90
C ILE A 42 0.12 5.46 -13.15
N CYS A 43 0.65 5.37 -14.36
CA CYS A 43 1.70 4.42 -14.73
C CYS A 43 3.10 4.79 -14.24
N SER A 44 4.03 3.83 -14.25
CA SER A 44 5.45 4.05 -13.91
C SER A 44 6.44 3.54 -14.95
N SER A 45 5.95 3.29 -16.16
CA SER A 45 6.80 2.99 -17.31
C SER A 45 7.47 4.25 -17.88
N ALA A 46 8.39 4.06 -18.82
CA ALA A 46 8.99 5.19 -19.54
C ALA A 46 7.92 6.03 -20.25
N GLY A 47 7.93 7.34 -20.00
CA GLY A 47 6.97 8.30 -20.57
C GLY A 47 5.81 8.70 -19.67
N CYS A 48 5.67 8.11 -18.48
CA CYS A 48 4.68 8.51 -17.48
C CYS A 48 5.09 9.79 -16.73
N ASP A 49 4.13 10.42 -16.04
CA ASP A 49 4.40 11.63 -15.27
C ASP A 49 5.30 11.31 -14.06
N ALA A 50 6.16 12.25 -13.69
CA ALA A 50 7.13 12.04 -12.60
C ALA A 50 6.48 11.90 -11.21
N ASP A 51 5.23 12.33 -11.08
CA ASP A 51 4.39 12.29 -9.88
C ASP A 51 3.21 11.32 -10.03
N SER A 52 3.37 10.30 -10.88
CA SER A 52 2.40 9.23 -11.04
C SER A 52 2.18 8.41 -9.77
N LEU A 53 1.02 7.73 -9.70
CA LEU A 53 0.67 6.92 -8.53
C LEU A 53 1.57 5.69 -8.32
N THR A 54 2.08 5.07 -9.39
CA THR A 54 2.84 3.80 -9.33
C THR A 54 4.34 3.97 -9.54
#